data_AF-A0A2N5CE01-F1
#
_entry.id   AF-A0A2N5CE01-F1
#
_cell.length_a   1.000
_cell.length_b   1.000
_cell.length_c   1.000
_cell.angle_alpha   90.00
_cell.angle_beta   90.00
_cell.angle_gamma   90.00
#
_symmetry.space_group_name_H-M   'P 1'
#
loop_
_entity.id
_entity.type
_entity.pdbx_description
1 polymer ?
#
loop_
_entity_poly.entity_id
_entity_poly.type
_entity_poly.pdbx_seq_one_letter_code
_entity_poly.pdbx_strand_id
1 'polypeptide(L)'
;MPLTIRKYWGKFQGRTTLNFNWDAIDHDSTVIVTASEYADNKVRFIGAATISADNVCPHGPPYDPNHGVTFVVNVGWNSPLNVVTDITVLDTKPIEVQTYVPDVTNRLGVRLQYQQSGQWCWIACGATVDHFYDPASTWKQCEVMTKIGQEINGFPTNTSACPSAQALIQNPGLAARYANPYAIGARYVLDDPLLGIDTRYLKSGGVTDALKKVGNYASYHGPDLTLADLRAEIDAGRPVVASITWLSGGTHFVVIAGIQGEGLLILDPVNGECFTEFGEFPGTYFGGATLDGYAFTRP
;
A
#
# COMPACT_ATOMS: atom_id res chain seq x y z
N MET A 1 5.42 -2.88 40.32
CA MET A 1 5.01 -1.61 40.97
C MET A 1 5.88 -0.48 40.43
N PRO A 2 5.29 0.61 39.93
CA PRO A 2 6.03 1.78 39.46
C PRO A 2 6.92 2.38 40.57
N LEU A 3 8.07 2.92 40.18
CA LEU A 3 8.95 3.69 41.06
C LEU A 3 8.96 5.15 40.63
N THR A 4 8.87 6.07 41.58
CA THR A 4 8.86 7.52 41.32
C THR A 4 9.90 8.25 42.13
N ILE A 5 10.63 9.16 41.48
CA ILE A 5 11.54 10.11 42.11
C ILE A 5 11.17 11.53 41.75
N ARG A 6 11.51 12.47 42.63
CA ARG A 6 11.40 13.92 42.38
C ARG A 6 12.79 14.53 42.24
N LYS A 7 13.03 15.20 41.13
CA LYS A 7 14.26 15.93 40.85
C LYS A 7 13.97 17.43 40.73
N TYR A 8 14.48 18.20 41.67
CA TYR A 8 14.52 19.66 41.57
C TYR A 8 15.70 20.06 40.68
N TRP A 9 15.41 20.89 39.69
CA TRP A 9 16.37 21.45 38.76
C TRP A 9 16.53 22.95 38.99
N GLY A 10 17.55 23.55 38.38
CA GLY A 10 17.75 25.00 38.44
C GLY A 10 16.76 25.77 37.57
N LYS A 11 17.11 27.03 37.31
CA LYS A 11 16.34 27.91 36.44
C LYS A 11 16.63 27.62 34.97
N PHE A 12 15.61 27.30 34.19
CA PHE A 12 15.71 27.08 32.74
C PHE A 12 14.78 28.00 31.96
N GLN A 13 15.14 28.27 30.71
CA GLN A 13 14.35 29.06 29.77
C GLN A 13 14.35 28.36 28.40
N GLY A 14 13.22 28.38 27.70
CA GLY A 14 13.10 27.77 26.39
C GLY A 14 13.29 26.25 26.45
N ARG A 15 13.78 25.67 25.36
CA ARG A 15 13.95 24.23 25.18
C ARG A 15 15.30 23.76 25.72
N THR A 16 15.30 23.00 26.81
CA THR A 16 16.53 22.48 27.45
C THR A 16 16.50 20.96 27.53
N THR A 17 17.57 20.29 27.12
CA THR A 17 17.75 18.84 27.30
C THR A 17 18.32 18.55 28.68
N LEU A 18 17.69 17.65 29.43
CA LEU A 18 18.10 17.19 30.76
C LEU A 18 18.32 15.68 30.74
N ASN A 19 19.23 15.21 31.59
CA ASN A 19 19.52 13.80 31.77
C ASN A 19 19.48 13.41 33.25
N PHE A 20 18.92 12.25 33.56
CA PHE A 20 18.97 11.66 34.89
C PHE A 20 19.33 10.17 34.82
N ASN A 21 20.50 9.81 35.34
CA ASN A 21 20.91 8.42 35.43
C ASN A 21 20.22 7.75 36.64
N TRP A 22 19.63 6.59 36.40
CA TRP A 22 18.94 5.80 37.41
C TRP A 22 18.92 4.32 37.01
N ASP A 23 19.52 3.46 37.83
CA ASP A 23 19.62 2.01 37.61
C ASP A 23 18.27 1.29 37.45
N ALA A 24 17.16 1.94 37.80
CA ALA A 24 15.81 1.39 37.60
C ALA A 24 15.28 1.52 36.16
N ILE A 25 15.98 2.23 35.28
CA ILE A 25 15.56 2.51 33.90
C ILE A 25 16.51 1.83 32.91
N ASP A 26 15.94 1.10 31.95
CA ASP A 26 16.63 0.53 30.78
C ASP A 26 16.15 1.19 29.47
N HIS A 27 16.83 0.90 28.37
CA HIS A 27 16.52 1.46 27.04
C HIS A 27 15.10 1.12 26.54
N ASP A 28 14.49 0.06 27.07
CA ASP A 28 13.15 -0.42 26.74
C ASP A 28 12.15 -0.21 27.89
N SER A 29 12.51 0.57 28.91
CA SER A 29 11.58 0.93 29.99
C SER A 29 10.49 1.90 29.49
N THR A 30 9.32 1.86 30.10
CA THR A 30 8.32 2.94 29.94
C THR A 30 8.51 3.98 31.04
N VAL A 31 8.85 5.22 30.66
CA VAL A 31 9.12 6.32 31.58
C VAL A 31 8.15 7.48 31.36
N ILE A 32 7.54 7.95 32.45
CA ILE A 32 6.71 9.16 32.48
C ILE A 32 7.48 10.25 33.22
N VAL A 33 7.66 11.40 32.56
CA VAL A 33 8.23 12.59 33.18
C VAL A 33 7.14 13.67 33.25
N THR A 34 6.89 14.19 34.44
CA THR A 34 6.05 15.38 34.63
C THR A 34 6.93 16.55 35.01
N ALA A 35 6.55 17.76 34.64
CA ALA A 35 7.29 18.98 34.96
C ALA A 35 6.38 20.03 35.61
N SER A 36 6.93 20.84 36.52
CA SER A 36 6.22 21.97 37.13
C SER A 36 7.20 23.05 37.59
N GLU A 37 6.67 24.25 37.79
CA GLU A 37 7.41 25.31 38.48
C GLU A 37 7.45 25.03 39.99
N TYR A 38 8.50 25.51 40.66
CA TYR A 38 8.58 25.47 42.12
C TYR A 38 9.18 26.77 42.72
N ALA A 39 8.70 27.14 43.91
CA ALA A 39 9.17 28.32 44.65
C ALA A 39 10.41 28.00 45.48
N ASP A 40 11.14 28.99 46.02
CA ASP A 40 12.41 28.73 46.73
C ASP A 40 12.29 27.77 47.93
N ASN A 41 11.09 27.66 48.52
CA ASN A 41 10.76 26.69 49.57
C ASN A 41 10.42 25.27 49.04
N LYS A 42 10.67 25.00 47.76
CA LYS A 42 10.40 23.73 47.06
C LYS A 42 8.92 23.34 46.91
N VAL A 43 8.00 24.27 47.15
CA VAL A 43 6.56 24.09 46.89
C VAL A 43 6.29 24.26 45.40
N ARG A 44 5.57 23.30 44.80
CA ARG A 44 5.10 23.37 43.41
C ARG A 44 3.90 24.29 43.30
N PHE A 45 3.80 25.03 42.20
CA PHE A 45 2.67 25.91 41.94
C PHE A 45 2.39 26.04 40.44
N ILE A 46 1.23 26.60 40.09
CA ILE A 46 0.85 26.90 38.71
C ILE A 46 1.16 28.38 38.45
N GLY A 47 2.24 28.64 37.73
CA GLY A 47 2.61 29.96 37.24
C GLY A 47 1.93 30.30 35.91
N ALA A 48 2.21 31.49 35.37
CA ALA A 48 1.73 31.91 34.05
C ALA A 48 2.51 31.28 32.89
N ALA A 49 3.68 30.69 33.16
CA ALA A 49 4.52 30.06 32.15
C ALA A 49 3.97 28.69 31.72
N THR A 50 4.13 28.36 30.44
CA THR A 50 3.95 26.98 29.96
C THR A 50 5.20 26.17 30.30
N ILE A 51 5.06 25.08 31.04
CA ILE A 51 6.16 24.16 31.34
C ILE A 51 5.74 22.76 30.92
N SER A 52 6.49 22.14 30.01
CA SER A 52 6.26 20.77 29.52
C SER A 52 7.52 19.93 29.61
N ALA A 53 7.32 18.61 29.73
CA ALA A 53 8.34 17.60 29.51
C ALA A 53 8.04 16.93 28.16
N ASP A 54 9.02 16.93 27.26
CA ASP A 54 8.90 16.49 25.88
C ASP A 54 10.06 15.52 25.55
N ASN A 55 9.93 14.78 24.45
CA ASN A 55 10.98 13.88 23.93
C ASN A 55 11.65 13.01 25.01
N VAL A 56 10.84 12.31 25.82
CA VAL A 56 11.32 11.44 26.89
C VAL A 56 11.93 10.18 26.28
N CYS A 57 13.24 9.98 26.49
CA CYS A 57 14.04 8.92 25.89
C CYS A 57 14.77 8.12 26.99
N PRO A 58 14.23 6.97 27.41
CA PRO A 58 14.93 6.00 28.25
C PRO A 58 16.18 5.47 27.51
N HIS A 59 17.26 5.22 28.25
CA HIS A 59 18.50 4.66 27.72
C HIS A 59 19.14 3.69 28.71
N GLY A 60 19.93 2.77 28.17
CA GLY A 60 20.60 1.70 28.91
C GLY A 60 21.37 0.77 27.96
N PRO A 61 22.13 -0.21 28.52
CA PRO A 61 22.87 -1.16 27.71
C PRO A 61 21.92 -1.99 26.83
N PRO A 62 22.33 -2.37 25.61
CA PRO A 62 23.68 -2.25 25.05
C PRO A 62 23.99 -0.90 24.37
N TYR A 63 23.02 0.02 24.29
CA TYR A 63 23.14 1.24 23.47
C TYR A 63 23.76 2.42 24.22
N ASP A 64 23.62 2.46 25.54
CA ASP A 64 24.29 3.40 26.45
C ASP A 64 24.83 2.61 27.66
N PRO A 65 26.10 2.76 28.06
CA PRO A 65 26.60 2.11 29.28
C PRO A 65 25.88 2.55 30.56
N ASN A 66 25.15 3.68 30.54
CA ASN A 66 24.40 4.21 31.67
C ASN A 66 22.90 3.93 31.53
N HIS A 67 22.31 3.53 32.65
CA HIS A 67 20.86 3.43 32.86
C HIS A 67 20.28 4.80 33.16
N GLY A 68 19.21 5.22 32.49
CA GLY A 68 18.60 6.52 32.75
C GLY A 68 17.58 6.99 31.73
N VAL A 69 17.25 8.28 31.82
CA VAL A 69 16.36 8.95 30.89
C VAL A 69 16.91 10.32 30.52
N THR A 70 16.95 10.58 29.21
CA THR A 70 17.18 11.90 28.64
C THR A 70 15.86 12.44 28.13
N PHE A 71 15.53 13.69 28.48
CA PHE A 71 14.28 14.31 28.08
C PHE A 71 14.46 15.81 27.90
N VAL A 72 13.43 16.47 27.39
CA VAL A 72 13.43 17.90 27.14
C VAL A 72 12.46 18.56 28.10
N VAL A 73 12.87 19.68 28.69
CA VAL A 73 11.95 20.60 29.35
C VAL A 73 11.84 21.84 28.50
N ASN A 74 10.61 22.22 28.15
CA ASN A 74 10.31 23.51 27.55
C ASN A 74 9.77 24.44 28.62
N VAL A 75 10.43 25.58 28.84
CA VAL A 75 9.95 26.67 29.69
C VAL A 75 9.57 27.86 28.81
N GLY A 76 8.28 27.95 28.50
CA GLY A 76 7.68 29.03 27.71
C GLY A 76 7.52 30.32 28.53
N TRP A 77 8.64 30.96 28.86
CA TRP A 77 8.68 32.23 29.58
C TRP A 77 9.85 33.11 29.11
N ASN A 78 9.74 34.42 29.37
CA ASN A 78 10.75 35.40 28.94
C ASN A 78 11.98 35.46 29.86
N SER A 79 11.97 34.73 30.98
CA SER A 79 13.11 34.61 31.89
C SER A 79 13.22 33.18 32.45
N PRO A 80 14.41 32.78 32.95
CA PRO A 80 14.60 31.45 33.51
C PRO A 80 13.76 31.20 34.78
N LEU A 81 13.06 30.06 34.83
CA LEU A 81 12.22 29.63 35.95
C LEU A 81 12.69 28.32 36.55
N ASN A 82 12.51 28.16 37.86
CA ASN A 82 12.83 26.96 38.62
C ASN A 82 11.94 25.79 38.18
N VAL A 83 12.54 24.68 37.73
CA VAL A 83 11.77 23.50 37.28
C VAL A 83 11.98 22.32 38.21
N VAL A 84 10.90 21.60 38.51
CA VAL A 84 10.97 20.28 39.16
C VAL A 84 10.32 19.25 38.26
N THR A 85 10.89 18.04 38.23
CA THR A 85 10.30 16.90 37.53
C THR A 85 10.04 15.74 38.46
N ASP A 86 8.92 15.06 38.25
CA ASP A 86 8.72 13.72 38.79
C ASP A 86 8.98 12.71 37.65
N ILE A 87 9.89 11.77 37.87
CA ILE A 87 10.27 10.72 36.91
C ILE A 87 9.73 9.41 37.46
N THR A 88 8.82 8.78 36.73
CA THR A 88 8.23 7.50 37.08
C THR A 88 8.59 6.46 36.03
N VAL A 89 9.15 5.34 36.44
CA VAL A 89 9.34 4.16 35.60
C VAL A 89 8.24 3.14 35.91
N LEU A 90 7.57 2.65 34.88
CA LEU A 90 6.55 1.60 35.01
C LEU A 90 7.22 0.23 35.15
N ASP A 91 6.45 -0.75 35.62
CA ASP A 91 6.98 -2.01 36.14
C ASP A 91 7.31 -3.07 35.10
N THR A 92 6.46 -3.26 34.11
CA THR A 92 6.75 -4.16 32.98
C THR A 92 7.20 -3.38 31.77
N LYS A 93 8.20 -3.92 31.07
CA LYS A 93 8.59 -3.47 29.73
C LYS A 93 7.37 -3.54 28.79
N PRO A 94 7.20 -2.58 27.88
CA PRO A 94 6.12 -2.63 26.91
C PRO A 94 6.30 -3.82 25.99
N ILE A 95 5.18 -4.35 25.49
CA ILE A 95 5.20 -5.30 24.38
C ILE A 95 5.41 -4.45 23.11
N GLU A 96 6.49 -4.73 22.40
CA GLU A 96 6.72 -4.12 21.10
C GLU A 96 5.65 -4.60 20.12
N VAL A 97 4.98 -3.65 19.47
CA VAL A 97 4.01 -3.90 18.40
C VAL A 97 4.56 -3.29 17.11
N GLN A 98 3.86 -3.50 16.00
CA GLN A 98 4.28 -3.01 14.70
C GLN A 98 4.56 -1.49 14.70
N THR A 99 5.64 -1.10 14.00
CA THR A 99 5.96 0.29 13.71
C THR A 99 4.92 0.88 12.75
N TYR A 100 4.18 1.89 13.21
CA TYR A 100 3.37 2.73 12.34
C TYR A 100 4.26 3.74 11.60
N VAL A 101 4.29 3.67 10.27
CA VAL A 101 4.92 4.67 9.41
C VAL A 101 3.83 5.59 8.86
N PRO A 102 3.92 6.92 9.02
CA PRO A 102 2.92 7.84 8.49
C PRO A 102 2.70 7.65 6.99
N ASP A 103 1.44 7.59 6.62
CA ASP A 103 0.96 7.21 5.29
C ASP A 103 1.30 8.29 4.24
N VAL A 104 2.22 8.00 3.32
CA VAL A 104 2.20 8.65 2.00
C VAL A 104 1.38 7.75 1.10
N THR A 105 0.21 8.21 0.66
CA THR A 105 -0.60 7.47 -0.32
C THR A 105 0.20 7.30 -1.61
N ASN A 106 0.86 6.16 -1.80
CA ASN A 106 1.51 5.81 -3.06
C ASN A 106 0.49 5.12 -3.96
N ARG A 107 -0.49 5.90 -4.42
CA ARG A 107 -1.39 5.52 -5.52
C ARG A 107 -0.69 5.84 -6.84
N LEU A 108 -0.30 4.80 -7.55
CA LEU A 108 0.07 4.90 -8.95
C LEU A 108 -1.20 5.34 -9.70
N GLY A 109 -1.13 6.41 -10.48
CA GLY A 109 -2.25 6.95 -11.26
C GLY A 109 -2.77 6.03 -12.39
N VAL A 110 -2.71 4.71 -12.18
CA VAL A 110 -3.15 3.65 -13.09
C VAL A 110 -4.64 3.83 -13.35
N ARG A 111 -5.00 3.84 -14.63
CA ARG A 111 -6.39 3.88 -15.09
C ARG A 111 -6.80 2.48 -15.53
N LEU A 112 -7.66 1.84 -14.75
CA LEU A 112 -8.16 0.51 -15.04
C LEU A 112 -8.91 0.46 -16.38
N GLN A 113 -8.55 -0.50 -17.22
CA GLN A 113 -9.42 -0.97 -18.31
C GLN A 113 -10.29 -2.14 -17.82
N TYR A 114 -11.59 -2.06 -18.05
CA TYR A 114 -12.51 -3.18 -17.83
C TYR A 114 -12.27 -4.28 -18.87
N GLN A 115 -12.45 -5.55 -18.49
CA GLN A 115 -12.28 -6.65 -19.42
C GLN A 115 -13.37 -6.68 -20.48
N GLN A 116 -12.98 -6.66 -21.74
CA GLN A 116 -13.94 -6.54 -22.85
C GLN A 116 -14.60 -7.87 -23.22
N SER A 117 -14.10 -9.00 -22.69
CA SER A 117 -14.69 -10.34 -22.80
C SER A 117 -14.62 -11.08 -21.46
N GLY A 118 -15.54 -12.04 -21.23
CA GLY A 118 -15.77 -12.75 -19.97
C GLY A 118 -14.58 -13.47 -19.34
N GLN A 119 -13.55 -13.78 -20.12
CA GLN A 119 -12.36 -14.53 -19.66
C GLN A 119 -11.05 -13.78 -19.91
N TRP A 120 -11.13 -12.45 -20.07
CA TRP A 120 -10.00 -11.58 -20.45
C TRP A 120 -9.48 -10.71 -19.30
N CYS A 121 -9.72 -11.06 -18.04
CA CYS A 121 -9.14 -10.35 -16.89
C CYS A 121 -7.61 -10.17 -17.03
N TRP A 122 -6.90 -11.24 -17.42
CA TRP A 122 -5.46 -11.21 -17.66
C TRP A 122 -5.03 -10.30 -18.83
N ILE A 123 -5.81 -10.24 -19.91
CA ILE A 123 -5.57 -9.32 -21.04
C ILE A 123 -5.80 -7.87 -20.60
N ALA A 124 -6.88 -7.62 -19.86
CA ALA A 124 -7.23 -6.30 -19.37
C ALA A 124 -6.19 -5.76 -18.37
N CYS A 125 -5.66 -6.61 -17.49
CA CYS A 125 -4.52 -6.27 -16.64
C CYS A 125 -3.28 -5.91 -17.48
N GLY A 126 -2.95 -6.72 -18.50
CA GLY A 126 -1.83 -6.44 -19.41
C GLY A 126 -1.96 -5.11 -20.12
N ALA A 127 -3.11 -4.84 -20.74
CA ALA A 127 -3.39 -3.57 -21.43
C ALA A 127 -3.43 -2.37 -20.46
N THR A 128 -3.92 -2.57 -19.23
CA THR A 128 -3.89 -1.53 -18.18
C THR A 128 -2.46 -1.15 -17.81
N VAL A 129 -1.58 -2.14 -17.62
CA VAL A 129 -0.16 -1.91 -17.28
C VAL A 129 0.58 -1.24 -18.45
N ASP A 130 0.35 -1.71 -19.67
CA ASP A 130 0.94 -1.14 -20.89
C ASP A 130 0.56 0.35 -21.06
N HIS A 131 -0.73 0.70 -20.96
CA HIS A 131 -1.19 2.10 -21.06
C HIS A 131 -0.78 2.97 -19.88
N PHE A 132 -0.44 2.37 -18.74
CA PHE A 132 0.14 3.09 -17.61
C PHE A 132 1.58 3.51 -17.88
N TYR A 133 2.39 2.62 -18.44
CA TYR A 133 3.79 2.93 -18.77
C TYR A 133 3.94 3.73 -20.07
N ASP A 134 3.12 3.46 -21.07
CA ASP A 134 3.04 4.20 -22.32
C ASP A 134 1.59 4.64 -22.61
N PRO A 135 1.20 5.85 -22.18
CA PRO A 135 -0.13 6.41 -22.48
C PRO A 135 -0.41 6.60 -23.98
N ALA A 136 0.62 6.53 -24.84
CA ALA A 136 0.48 6.59 -26.30
C ALA A 136 0.37 5.20 -26.94
N SER A 137 0.44 4.13 -26.15
CA SER A 137 0.32 2.76 -26.66
C SER A 137 -0.98 2.58 -27.44
N THR A 138 -0.86 1.83 -28.53
CA THR A 138 -1.98 1.52 -29.42
C THR A 138 -2.58 0.15 -29.14
N TRP A 139 -1.99 -0.64 -28.22
CA TRP A 139 -2.49 -1.97 -27.89
C TRP A 139 -3.93 -1.92 -27.38
N LYS A 140 -4.81 -2.65 -28.06
CA LYS A 140 -6.15 -2.97 -27.57
C LYS A 140 -6.17 -4.39 -27.02
N GLN A 141 -7.06 -4.67 -26.07
CA GLN A 141 -7.23 -6.01 -25.49
C GLN A 141 -7.40 -7.10 -26.57
N CYS A 142 -8.22 -6.83 -27.58
CA CYS A 142 -8.43 -7.76 -28.69
C CYS A 142 -7.18 -7.98 -29.56
N GLU A 143 -6.32 -6.96 -29.73
CA GLU A 143 -5.10 -7.06 -30.52
C GLU A 143 -4.06 -7.89 -29.78
N VAL A 144 -3.91 -7.66 -28.46
CA VAL A 144 -3.08 -8.48 -27.58
C VAL A 144 -3.51 -9.93 -27.65
N MET A 145 -4.82 -10.20 -27.50
CA MET A 145 -5.37 -11.54 -27.58
C MET A 145 -5.18 -12.19 -28.96
N THR A 146 -5.35 -11.42 -30.04
CA THR A 146 -5.11 -11.91 -31.41
C THR A 146 -3.67 -12.38 -31.56
N LYS A 147 -2.70 -11.59 -31.09
CA LYS A 147 -1.28 -11.91 -31.20
C LYS A 147 -0.90 -13.10 -30.34
N ILE A 148 -1.40 -13.19 -29.11
CA ILE A 148 -1.19 -14.36 -28.25
C ILE A 148 -1.79 -15.62 -28.89
N GLY A 149 -3.02 -15.53 -29.39
CA GLY A 149 -3.67 -16.63 -30.10
C GLY A 149 -2.84 -17.16 -31.27
N GLN A 150 -2.32 -16.27 -32.12
CA GLN A 150 -1.54 -16.63 -33.30
C GLN A 150 -0.13 -17.15 -32.95
N GLU A 151 0.59 -16.44 -32.08
CA GLU A 151 2.01 -16.70 -31.82
C GLU A 151 2.24 -17.80 -30.79
N ILE A 152 1.40 -17.86 -29.75
CA ILE A 152 1.58 -18.78 -28.61
C ILE A 152 0.69 -20.01 -28.78
N ASN A 153 -0.56 -19.83 -29.20
CA ASN A 153 -1.55 -20.91 -29.29
C ASN A 153 -1.70 -21.51 -30.70
N GLY A 154 -0.94 -21.01 -31.67
CA GLY A 154 -0.89 -21.54 -33.03
C GLY A 154 -2.18 -21.31 -33.84
N PHE A 155 -2.98 -20.30 -33.50
CA PHE A 155 -4.16 -19.96 -34.28
C PHE A 155 -3.76 -19.45 -35.67
N PRO A 156 -4.54 -19.77 -36.72
CA PRO A 156 -4.21 -19.33 -38.08
C PRO A 156 -4.04 -17.80 -38.17
N THR A 157 -3.09 -17.33 -38.97
CA THR A 157 -2.75 -15.90 -39.07
C THR A 157 -3.87 -15.03 -39.64
N ASN A 158 -4.88 -15.63 -40.28
CA ASN A 158 -6.08 -14.96 -40.78
C ASN A 158 -7.20 -14.83 -39.73
N THR A 159 -6.95 -15.22 -38.47
CA THR A 159 -7.91 -15.09 -37.37
C THR A 159 -7.71 -13.78 -36.59
N SER A 160 -8.78 -13.22 -36.04
CA SER A 160 -8.76 -11.98 -35.25
C SER A 160 -9.73 -12.09 -34.07
N ALA A 161 -9.29 -11.66 -32.89
CA ALA A 161 -10.15 -11.46 -31.73
C ALA A 161 -10.78 -10.06 -31.69
N CYS A 162 -10.41 -9.17 -32.62
CA CYS A 162 -11.02 -7.85 -32.76
C CYS A 162 -12.27 -7.90 -33.65
N PRO A 163 -13.32 -7.11 -33.32
CA PRO A 163 -14.53 -7.04 -34.13
C PRO A 163 -14.22 -6.46 -35.51
N SER A 164 -14.95 -6.94 -36.53
CA SER A 164 -14.79 -6.43 -37.89
C SER A 164 -15.26 -4.97 -38.00
N ALA A 165 -14.69 -4.21 -38.93
CA ALA A 165 -15.13 -2.84 -39.21
C ALA A 165 -16.63 -2.78 -39.56
N GLN A 166 -17.13 -3.77 -40.30
CA GLN A 166 -18.55 -3.87 -40.65
C GLN A 166 -19.45 -4.04 -39.42
N ALA A 167 -19.05 -4.90 -38.47
CA ALA A 167 -19.81 -5.11 -37.24
C ALA A 167 -19.87 -3.83 -36.39
N LEU A 168 -18.77 -3.07 -36.32
CA LEU A 168 -18.74 -1.79 -35.60
C LEU A 168 -19.63 -0.73 -36.27
N ILE A 169 -19.62 -0.64 -37.60
CA ILE A 169 -20.47 0.30 -38.37
C ILE A 169 -21.96 -0.03 -38.17
N GLN A 170 -22.30 -1.31 -38.20
CA GLN A 170 -23.69 -1.76 -38.05
C GLN A 170 -24.21 -1.60 -36.62
N ASN A 171 -23.33 -1.54 -35.62
CA ASN A 171 -23.69 -1.51 -34.21
C ASN A 171 -23.02 -0.33 -33.47
N PRO A 172 -23.40 0.93 -33.76
CA PRO A 172 -22.70 2.11 -33.25
C PRO A 172 -22.71 2.24 -31.72
N GLY A 173 -23.76 1.76 -31.04
CA GLY A 173 -23.82 1.76 -29.57
C GLY A 173 -22.81 0.80 -28.94
N LEU A 174 -22.63 -0.39 -29.53
CA LEU A 174 -21.62 -1.36 -29.10
C LEU A 174 -20.22 -0.87 -29.46
N ALA A 175 -20.04 -0.24 -30.64
CA ALA A 175 -18.78 0.37 -31.04
C ALA A 175 -18.33 1.48 -30.07
N ALA A 176 -19.25 2.32 -29.60
CA ALA A 176 -18.94 3.37 -28.62
C ALA A 176 -18.50 2.79 -27.26
N ARG A 177 -19.17 1.73 -26.79
CA ARG A 177 -18.78 1.01 -25.56
C ARG A 177 -17.41 0.34 -25.71
N TYR A 178 -17.16 -0.30 -26.85
CA TYR A 178 -15.88 -0.93 -27.17
C TYR A 178 -14.72 0.07 -27.27
N ALA A 179 -14.97 1.27 -27.82
CA ALA A 179 -13.95 2.29 -27.98
C ALA A 179 -13.43 2.91 -26.66
N ASN A 180 -14.18 2.76 -25.56
CA ASN A 180 -13.80 3.30 -24.26
C ASN A 180 -13.65 2.20 -23.19
N PRO A 181 -12.51 1.48 -23.16
CA PRO A 181 -12.30 0.37 -22.23
C PRO A 181 -12.25 0.81 -20.75
N TYR A 182 -12.11 2.10 -20.47
CA TYR A 182 -12.07 2.66 -19.12
C TYR A 182 -13.46 2.83 -18.48
N ALA A 183 -14.53 2.70 -19.27
CA ALA A 183 -15.89 2.76 -18.77
C ALA A 183 -16.43 1.34 -18.51
N ILE A 184 -17.18 1.17 -17.42
CA ILE A 184 -17.80 -0.12 -17.07
C ILE A 184 -18.71 -0.67 -18.19
N GLY A 185 -19.23 0.20 -19.06
CA GLY A 185 -19.99 -0.20 -20.25
C GLY A 185 -19.19 -1.06 -21.23
N ALA A 186 -17.87 -0.98 -21.25
CA ALA A 186 -17.02 -1.83 -22.09
C ALA A 186 -16.91 -3.28 -21.58
N ARG A 187 -17.29 -3.53 -20.31
CA ARG A 187 -17.24 -4.85 -19.71
C ARG A 187 -18.07 -5.84 -20.53
N TYR A 188 -17.42 -6.92 -20.99
CA TYR A 188 -18.01 -7.99 -21.79
C TYR A 188 -18.61 -7.56 -23.14
N VAL A 189 -18.28 -6.36 -23.64
CA VAL A 189 -18.86 -5.82 -24.89
C VAL A 189 -18.58 -6.72 -26.11
N LEU A 190 -17.46 -7.45 -26.10
CA LEU A 190 -17.05 -8.33 -27.19
C LEU A 190 -17.76 -9.70 -27.17
N ASP A 191 -18.40 -10.05 -26.05
CA ASP A 191 -19.21 -11.28 -25.95
C ASP A 191 -20.59 -11.10 -26.58
N ASP A 192 -20.98 -9.87 -26.93
CA ASP A 192 -22.20 -9.61 -27.66
C ASP A 192 -22.12 -10.24 -29.07
N PRO A 193 -23.08 -11.10 -29.45
CA PRO A 193 -23.04 -11.81 -30.73
C PRO A 193 -23.03 -10.88 -31.96
N LEU A 194 -23.44 -9.61 -31.80
CA LEU A 194 -23.43 -8.62 -32.87
C LEU A 194 -22.02 -8.05 -33.16
N LEU A 195 -21.13 -8.04 -32.16
CA LEU A 195 -19.69 -7.78 -32.38
C LEU A 195 -18.91 -9.07 -32.61
N GLY A 196 -19.33 -10.14 -31.93
CA GLY A 196 -18.99 -11.54 -32.18
C GLY A 196 -17.50 -11.81 -32.25
N ILE A 197 -16.84 -11.95 -31.11
CA ILE A 197 -15.51 -12.56 -31.10
C ILE A 197 -15.63 -14.07 -31.30
N ASP A 198 -14.68 -14.64 -32.03
CA ASP A 198 -14.61 -16.08 -32.18
C ASP A 198 -14.36 -16.73 -30.82
N THR A 199 -15.23 -17.68 -30.43
CA THR A 199 -15.17 -18.37 -29.13
C THR A 199 -13.83 -19.06 -28.84
N ARG A 200 -13.02 -19.35 -29.86
CA ARG A 200 -11.63 -19.82 -29.71
C ARG A 200 -10.76 -18.84 -28.93
N TYR A 201 -11.13 -17.57 -28.86
CA TYR A 201 -10.42 -16.54 -28.12
C TYR A 201 -10.87 -16.36 -26.67
N LEU A 202 -11.73 -17.22 -26.12
CA LEU A 202 -12.24 -17.01 -24.77
C LEU A 202 -11.17 -17.23 -23.69
N LYS A 203 -10.36 -18.30 -23.73
CA LYS A 203 -9.25 -18.48 -22.77
C LYS A 203 -8.09 -19.24 -23.38
N SER A 204 -6.92 -18.61 -23.38
CA SER A 204 -5.75 -19.16 -24.08
C SER A 204 -4.39 -18.84 -23.41
N GLY A 205 -4.38 -18.30 -22.19
CA GLY A 205 -3.14 -17.91 -21.52
C GLY A 205 -3.37 -17.36 -20.11
N GLY A 206 -2.31 -16.80 -19.53
CA GLY A 206 -2.32 -16.12 -18.24
C GLY A 206 -1.69 -14.73 -18.31
N VAL A 207 -1.70 -13.99 -17.20
CA VAL A 207 -1.24 -12.59 -17.19
C VAL A 207 0.22 -12.41 -17.63
N THR A 208 1.07 -13.41 -17.38
CA THR A 208 2.46 -13.38 -17.84
C THR A 208 2.56 -13.32 -19.36
N ASP A 209 1.65 -13.96 -20.09
CA ASP A 209 1.64 -13.95 -21.56
C ASP A 209 1.22 -12.56 -22.07
N ALA A 210 0.20 -11.97 -21.42
CA ALA A 210 -0.23 -10.60 -21.70
C ALA A 210 0.93 -9.62 -21.50
N LEU A 211 1.56 -9.65 -20.32
CA LEU A 211 2.66 -8.75 -19.95
C LEU A 211 3.89 -8.95 -20.85
N LYS A 212 4.20 -10.19 -21.25
CA LYS A 212 5.28 -10.46 -22.21
C LYS A 212 4.95 -9.91 -23.59
N LYS A 213 3.69 -10.03 -24.03
CA LYS A 213 3.23 -9.57 -25.34
C LYS A 213 3.29 -8.05 -25.47
N VAL A 214 2.93 -7.32 -24.43
CA VAL A 214 3.01 -5.85 -24.38
C VAL A 214 4.39 -5.33 -23.97
N GLY A 215 5.25 -6.19 -23.41
CA GLY A 215 6.64 -5.86 -23.11
C GLY A 215 6.92 -5.46 -21.65
N ASN A 216 5.89 -5.43 -20.80
CA ASN A 216 5.98 -4.99 -19.41
C ASN A 216 6.15 -6.11 -18.38
N TYR A 217 6.48 -7.33 -18.80
CA TYR A 217 6.77 -8.43 -17.86
C TYR A 217 8.18 -8.31 -17.26
N ALA A 218 8.28 -8.33 -15.93
CA ALA A 218 9.55 -8.44 -15.20
C ALA A 218 9.77 -9.87 -14.68
N SER A 219 8.93 -10.32 -13.74
CA SER A 219 9.06 -11.62 -13.08
C SER A 219 7.72 -12.11 -12.53
N TYR A 220 7.66 -13.40 -12.17
CA TYR A 220 6.53 -14.00 -11.47
C TYR A 220 7.02 -14.59 -10.15
N HIS A 221 6.26 -14.35 -9.09
CA HIS A 221 6.54 -14.77 -7.73
C HIS A 221 5.36 -15.58 -7.20
N GLY A 222 5.63 -16.54 -6.31
CA GLY A 222 4.60 -17.27 -5.59
C GLY A 222 3.82 -16.37 -4.61
N PRO A 223 2.89 -16.95 -3.82
CA PRO A 223 2.03 -16.18 -2.93
C PRO A 223 2.76 -15.60 -1.71
N ASP A 224 3.95 -16.11 -1.38
CA ASP A 224 4.71 -15.79 -0.16
C ASP A 224 5.48 -14.46 -0.24
N LEU A 225 4.88 -13.41 -0.83
CA LEU A 225 5.42 -12.05 -0.78
C LEU A 225 4.89 -11.32 0.45
N THR A 226 5.72 -10.43 1.01
CA THR A 226 5.32 -9.54 2.11
C THR A 226 4.74 -8.24 1.57
N LEU A 227 4.01 -7.50 2.43
CA LEU A 227 3.58 -6.15 2.09
C LEU A 227 4.78 -5.23 1.76
N ALA A 228 5.93 -5.45 2.39
CA ALA A 228 7.15 -4.69 2.11
C ALA A 228 7.67 -4.94 0.68
N ASP A 229 7.59 -6.16 0.19
CA ASP A 229 7.99 -6.50 -1.19
C ASP A 229 7.08 -5.81 -2.20
N LEU A 230 5.75 -5.85 -1.98
CA LEU A 230 4.79 -5.16 -2.84
C LEU A 230 4.97 -3.64 -2.76
N ARG A 231 5.24 -3.09 -1.59
CA ARG A 231 5.51 -1.66 -1.38
C ARG A 231 6.77 -1.22 -2.15
N ALA A 232 7.82 -2.04 -2.17
CA ALA A 232 9.02 -1.72 -2.95
C ALA A 232 8.75 -1.60 -4.47
N GLU A 233 7.84 -2.40 -5.03
CA GLU A 233 7.40 -2.25 -6.43
C GLU A 233 6.60 -0.97 -6.65
N ILE A 234 5.61 -0.72 -5.78
CA ILE A 234 4.73 0.45 -5.87
C ILE A 234 5.53 1.76 -5.70
N ASP A 235 6.43 1.83 -4.73
CA ASP A 235 7.29 3.01 -4.49
C ASP A 235 8.22 3.29 -5.67
N ALA A 236 8.58 2.25 -6.42
CA ALA A 236 9.38 2.37 -7.62
C ALA A 236 8.56 2.62 -8.90
N GLY A 237 7.27 2.95 -8.76
CA GLY A 237 6.40 3.28 -9.88
C GLY A 237 5.93 2.07 -10.67
N ARG A 238 5.91 0.87 -10.08
CA ARG A 238 5.59 -0.37 -10.78
C ARG A 238 4.33 -1.02 -10.22
N PRO A 239 3.20 -1.03 -10.95
CA PRO A 239 2.01 -1.75 -10.52
C PRO A 239 2.29 -3.26 -10.51
N VAL A 240 1.66 -3.98 -9.60
CA VAL A 240 1.81 -5.45 -9.49
C VAL A 240 0.50 -6.09 -9.92
N VAL A 241 0.55 -7.21 -10.65
CA VAL A 241 -0.67 -7.97 -10.96
C VAL A 241 -0.76 -9.19 -10.05
N ALA A 242 -1.81 -9.28 -9.24
CA ALA A 242 -2.09 -10.46 -8.43
C ALA A 242 -2.89 -11.49 -9.24
N SER A 243 -2.49 -12.76 -9.13
CA SER A 243 -3.20 -13.93 -9.63
C SER A 243 -3.93 -14.58 -8.48
N ILE A 244 -5.25 -14.73 -8.61
CA ILE A 244 -6.09 -15.36 -7.60
C ILE A 244 -6.95 -16.44 -8.23
N THR A 245 -7.33 -17.43 -7.45
CA THR A 245 -8.32 -18.44 -7.84
C THR A 245 -9.51 -18.34 -6.89
N TRP A 246 -10.69 -18.04 -7.44
CA TRP A 246 -11.91 -17.90 -6.64
C TRP A 246 -12.23 -19.20 -5.90
N LEU A 247 -12.78 -19.09 -4.68
CA LEU A 247 -13.27 -20.26 -3.96
C LEU A 247 -14.44 -20.94 -4.70
N SER A 248 -15.20 -20.18 -5.50
CA SER A 248 -16.24 -20.70 -6.41
C SER A 248 -15.67 -21.36 -7.67
N GLY A 249 -14.36 -21.29 -7.89
CA GLY A 249 -13.65 -21.81 -9.04
C GLY A 249 -13.35 -20.76 -10.10
N GLY A 250 -12.26 -20.98 -10.83
CA GLY A 250 -11.79 -20.10 -11.90
C GLY A 250 -10.72 -19.10 -11.44
N THR A 251 -9.74 -18.85 -12.31
CA THR A 251 -8.66 -17.90 -12.08
C THR A 251 -9.09 -16.48 -12.46
N HIS A 252 -8.62 -15.51 -11.69
CA HIS A 252 -8.83 -14.08 -11.88
C HIS A 252 -7.54 -13.30 -11.66
N PHE A 253 -7.46 -12.13 -12.28
CA PHE A 253 -6.29 -11.27 -12.21
C PHE A 253 -6.72 -9.84 -11.90
N VAL A 254 -6.01 -9.20 -10.99
CA VAL A 254 -6.29 -7.83 -10.54
C VAL A 254 -5.00 -7.03 -10.43
N VAL A 255 -5.05 -5.72 -10.68
CA VAL A 255 -3.86 -4.86 -10.58
C VAL A 255 -3.83 -4.21 -9.20
N ILE A 256 -2.74 -4.41 -8.46
CA ILE A 256 -2.38 -3.64 -7.28
C ILE A 256 -1.73 -2.35 -7.77
N ALA A 257 -2.46 -1.24 -7.61
CA ALA A 257 -2.06 0.08 -8.11
C ALA A 257 -1.63 1.05 -7.00
N GLY A 258 -1.64 0.61 -5.75
CA GLY A 258 -1.17 1.42 -4.65
C GLY A 258 -1.25 0.70 -3.32
N ILE A 259 -0.51 1.21 -2.35
CA ILE A 259 -0.54 0.74 -0.97
C ILE A 259 -0.69 1.94 -0.04
N GLN A 260 -1.58 1.79 0.93
CA GLN A 260 -1.88 2.79 1.95
C GLN A 260 -1.95 2.09 3.31
N GLY A 261 -1.04 2.39 4.24
CA GLY A 261 -0.93 1.65 5.51
C GLY A 261 -0.71 0.15 5.27
N GLU A 262 -1.64 -0.69 5.73
CA GLU A 262 -1.68 -2.13 5.46
C GLU A 262 -2.61 -2.50 4.27
N GLY A 263 -3.27 -1.50 3.67
CA GLY A 263 -4.26 -1.72 2.62
C GLY A 263 -3.71 -1.62 1.21
N LEU A 264 -4.31 -2.43 0.34
CA LEU A 264 -4.04 -2.54 -1.09
C LEU A 264 -5.13 -1.82 -1.87
N LEU A 265 -4.73 -0.93 -2.78
CA LEU A 265 -5.60 -0.42 -3.83
C LEU A 265 -5.63 -1.42 -4.99
N ILE A 266 -6.73 -2.13 -5.11
CA ILE A 266 -6.96 -3.14 -6.15
C ILE A 266 -7.83 -2.55 -7.27
N LEU A 267 -7.36 -2.72 -8.50
CA LEU A 267 -8.10 -2.43 -9.72
C LEU A 267 -8.50 -3.76 -10.38
N ASP A 268 -9.78 -4.09 -10.29
CA ASP A 268 -10.35 -5.34 -10.80
C ASP A 268 -11.04 -5.11 -12.15
N PRO A 269 -10.58 -5.74 -13.26
CA PRO A 269 -11.17 -5.59 -14.59
C PRO A 269 -12.67 -5.97 -14.71
N VAL A 270 -13.22 -6.69 -13.73
CA VAL A 270 -14.65 -6.98 -13.61
C VAL A 270 -15.32 -5.98 -12.68
N ASN A 271 -14.81 -5.83 -11.46
CA ASN A 271 -15.53 -5.19 -10.36
C ASN A 271 -15.19 -3.70 -10.16
N GLY A 272 -14.16 -3.19 -10.82
CA GLY A 272 -13.68 -1.82 -10.68
C GLY A 272 -12.66 -1.66 -9.56
N GLU A 273 -12.54 -0.44 -9.04
CA GLU A 273 -11.60 -0.11 -7.96
C GLU A 273 -12.17 -0.52 -6.60
N CYS A 274 -11.32 -1.09 -5.76
CA CYS A 274 -11.64 -1.40 -4.37
C CYS A 274 -10.39 -1.34 -3.50
N PHE A 275 -10.60 -1.15 -2.20
CA PHE A 275 -9.54 -1.11 -1.19
C PHE A 275 -9.75 -2.25 -0.20
N THR A 276 -8.69 -2.96 0.15
CA THR A 276 -8.74 -4.14 1.03
C THR A 276 -7.43 -4.29 1.81
N GLU A 277 -7.49 -4.80 3.04
CA GLU A 277 -6.29 -5.02 3.87
C GLU A 277 -5.44 -6.16 3.30
N PHE A 278 -4.12 -6.02 3.30
CA PHE A 278 -3.19 -7.03 2.80
C PHE A 278 -3.38 -8.38 3.50
N GLY A 279 -3.59 -8.39 4.81
CA GLY A 279 -3.84 -9.62 5.59
C GLY A 279 -5.19 -10.29 5.31
N GLU A 280 -6.15 -9.56 4.73
CA GLU A 280 -7.50 -10.06 4.42
C GLU A 280 -7.63 -10.48 2.95
N PHE A 281 -6.78 -9.94 2.08
CA PHE A 281 -6.75 -10.25 0.67
C PHE A 281 -5.95 -11.54 0.38
N PRO A 282 -6.46 -12.46 -0.49
CA PRO A 282 -7.76 -12.44 -1.16
C PRO A 282 -8.86 -13.23 -0.42
N GLY A 283 -8.62 -13.65 0.83
CA GLY A 283 -9.51 -14.54 1.58
C GLY A 283 -10.95 -14.02 1.77
N THR A 284 -11.13 -12.70 1.91
CA THR A 284 -12.46 -12.06 2.02
C THR A 284 -12.90 -11.34 0.75
N TYR A 285 -12.09 -11.36 -0.30
CA TYR A 285 -12.32 -10.64 -1.55
C TYR A 285 -13.49 -11.24 -2.34
N PHE A 286 -14.61 -10.51 -2.51
CA PHE A 286 -15.80 -10.91 -3.29
C PHE A 286 -16.25 -12.39 -3.13
N GLY A 287 -16.38 -12.87 -1.88
CA GLY A 287 -16.75 -14.26 -1.59
C GLY A 287 -15.55 -15.21 -1.39
N GLY A 288 -14.35 -14.65 -1.48
CA GLY A 288 -13.08 -15.28 -1.14
C GLY A 288 -12.37 -15.91 -2.33
N ALA A 289 -11.04 -15.86 -2.28
CA ALA A 289 -10.14 -16.51 -3.23
C ALA A 289 -8.91 -17.07 -2.52
N THR A 290 -8.16 -17.92 -3.22
CA THR A 290 -6.77 -18.25 -2.90
C THR A 290 -5.83 -17.40 -3.73
N LEU A 291 -4.68 -17.04 -3.18
CA LEU A 291 -3.63 -16.33 -3.88
C LEU A 291 -2.71 -17.34 -4.59
N ASP A 292 -2.55 -17.22 -5.89
CA ASP A 292 -1.66 -18.09 -6.67
C ASP A 292 -0.25 -17.47 -6.79
N GLY A 293 -0.17 -16.14 -6.84
CA GLY A 293 1.09 -15.42 -6.92
C GLY A 293 0.94 -14.01 -7.49
N TYR A 294 2.08 -13.40 -7.81
CA TYR A 294 2.19 -12.03 -8.28
C TYR A 294 3.08 -11.94 -9.52
N ALA A 295 2.62 -11.19 -10.53
CA ALA A 295 3.45 -10.78 -11.65
C ALA A 295 3.95 -9.36 -11.42
N PHE A 296 5.26 -9.21 -11.30
CA PHE A 296 5.92 -7.90 -11.25
C PHE A 296 6.06 -7.35 -12.67
N THR A 297 5.94 -6.03 -12.78
CA THR A 297 5.91 -5.34 -14.06
C THR A 297 7.15 -4.47 -14.24
N ARG A 298 7.34 -3.93 -15.45
CA ARG A 298 8.40 -2.97 -15.76
C ARG A 298 7.96 -2.01 -16.86
N PRO A 299 8.51 -0.78 -16.90
CA PRO A 299 8.38 0.12 -18.04
C PRO A 299 8.85 -0.52 -19.35
#